data_AF-A0A0C1NVN7-F1
#
_entry.id   AF-A0A0C1NVN7-F1
#
_cell.length_a   1.000
_cell.length_b   1.000
_cell.length_c   1.000
_cell.angle_alpha   90.00
_cell.angle_beta   90.00
_cell.angle_gamma   90.00
#
_symmetry.space_group_name_H-M   'P 1'
#
loop_
_entity.id
_entity.type
_entity.pdbx_description
1 polymer ?
#
loop_
_entity_poly.entity_id
_entity_poly.type
_entity_poly.pdbx_seq_one_letter_code
_entity_poly.pdbx_strand_id
1 'polypeptide(L)'
;MNRKNLQPDVYRDIITSRRSIRQFKNAPVPRDVIEQVLDLARYAPTASNDQNVGYIVVTDKHLIEETANTIFGFTHRKKPGSRPTTATLPQQPSSIMLMLLVWELV
;
A
#
# COMPACT_ATOMS: atom_id res chain seq x y z
N MET A 1 -7.85 18.40 -19.38
CA MET A 1 -6.80 17.37 -19.56
C MET A 1 -5.95 17.75 -20.76
N ASN A 2 -4.67 18.07 -20.59
CA ASN A 2 -3.80 18.43 -21.72
C ASN A 2 -3.27 17.16 -22.40
N ARG A 3 -3.87 16.79 -23.54
CA ARG A 3 -3.54 15.56 -24.27
C ARG A 3 -2.11 15.53 -24.81
N LYS A 4 -1.43 16.69 -24.89
CA LYS A 4 -0.04 16.79 -25.37
C LYS A 4 0.98 16.16 -24.40
N ASN A 5 0.60 15.95 -23.14
CA ASN A 5 1.49 15.38 -22.12
C ASN A 5 1.40 13.85 -22.03
N LEU A 6 0.54 13.22 -22.83
CA LEU A 6 0.31 11.78 -22.78
C LEU A 6 1.20 11.07 -23.81
N GLN A 7 2.44 10.74 -23.42
CA GLN A 7 3.38 9.99 -24.26
C GLN A 7 3.27 8.48 -23.92
N PRO A 8 2.75 7.63 -24.83
CA PRO A 8 2.51 6.21 -24.55
C PRO A 8 3.75 5.43 -24.11
N ASP A 9 4.90 5.74 -24.72
CA ASP A 9 6.16 5.05 -24.44
C ASP A 9 6.63 5.32 -23.00
N VAL A 10 6.47 6.56 -22.52
CA VAL A 10 6.80 6.93 -21.13
C VAL A 10 5.96 6.14 -20.12
N TYR A 11 4.65 5.97 -20.39
CA TYR A 11 3.80 5.15 -19.52
C TYR A 11 4.19 3.67 -19.52
N ARG A 12 4.52 3.14 -20.70
CA ARG A 12 4.99 1.77 -20.84
C ARG A 12 6.25 1.52 -20.01
N ASP A 13 7.19 2.45 -20.05
CA ASP A 13 8.44 2.36 -19.30
C ASP A 13 8.19 2.44 -17.79
N ILE A 14 7.29 3.31 -17.32
CA ILE A 14 6.94 3.41 -15.89
C ILE A 14 6.34 2.10 -15.39
N ILE A 15 5.40 1.52 -16.15
CA ILE A 15 4.70 0.29 -15.74
C ILE A 15 5.65 -0.91 -15.74
N THR A 16 6.49 -1.04 -16.77
CA THR A 16 7.41 -2.17 -16.93
C THR A 16 8.64 -2.10 -16.03
N SER A 17 9.09 -0.89 -15.67
CA SER A 17 10.26 -0.69 -14.79
C SER A 17 9.93 -0.77 -13.30
N ARG A 18 8.65 -0.70 -12.90
CA ARG A 18 8.25 -0.73 -11.48
C ARG A 18 8.58 -2.08 -10.84
N ARG A 19 9.50 -2.07 -9.87
CA ARG A 19 9.86 -3.23 -9.03
C ARG A 19 9.56 -2.95 -7.56
N SER A 20 9.31 -4.01 -6.79
CA SER A 20 9.20 -3.91 -5.33
C SER A 20 10.59 -3.74 -4.72
N ILE A 21 10.94 -2.51 -4.35
CA ILE A 21 12.21 -2.16 -3.69
C ILE A 21 12.07 -2.45 -2.19
N ARG A 22 13.03 -3.20 -1.63
CA ARG A 22 13.07 -3.54 -0.19
C ARG A 22 14.27 -2.96 0.56
N GLN A 23 15.16 -2.27 -0.14
CA GLN A 23 16.31 -1.57 0.43
C GLN A 23 16.29 -0.13 -0.08
N PHE A 24 16.19 0.83 0.83
CA PHE A 24 16.14 2.25 0.51
C PHE A 24 17.43 2.94 0.94
N LYS A 25 17.78 4.03 0.26
CA LYS A 25 18.93 4.87 0.66
C LYS A 25 18.62 5.53 2.01
N ASN A 26 19.66 5.75 2.81
CA ASN A 26 19.56 6.43 4.11
C ASN A 26 19.45 7.96 3.96
N ALA A 27 18.60 8.43 3.04
CA ALA A 27 18.37 9.83 2.74
C ALA A 27 16.91 10.20 3.06
N PRO A 28 16.66 11.30 3.79
CA PRO A 28 15.30 11.74 4.05
C PRO A 28 14.64 12.22 2.76
N VAL A 29 13.34 11.96 2.63
CA VAL A 29 12.53 12.45 1.50
C VAL A 29 11.98 13.83 1.87
N PRO A 30 12.08 14.85 0.99
CA PRO A 30 11.48 16.16 1.24
C PRO A 30 9.96 16.06 1.42
N ARG A 31 9.41 16.85 2.34
CA ARG A 31 7.99 16.83 2.67
C ARG A 31 7.09 17.14 1.46
N ASP A 32 7.47 18.11 0.65
CA ASP A 32 6.72 18.52 -0.54
C ASP A 32 6.50 17.36 -1.53
N VAL A 33 7.51 16.49 -1.66
CA VAL A 33 7.42 15.31 -2.53
C VAL A 33 6.42 14.31 -1.97
N ILE A 34 6.39 14.11 -0.65
CA ILE A 34 5.42 13.22 0.01
C ILE A 34 4.01 13.76 -0.19
N GLU A 35 3.80 15.06 -0.01
CA GLU A 35 2.49 15.70 -0.17
C GLU A 35 1.98 15.61 -1.61
N GLN A 36 2.85 15.80 -2.61
CA GLN A 36 2.51 15.60 -4.02
C GLN A 36 2.08 14.15 -4.32
N VAL A 37 2.79 13.16 -3.77
CA VAL A 37 2.44 11.74 -3.96
C VAL A 37 1.10 11.40 -3.31
N LEU A 38 0.83 11.93 -2.11
CA LEU A 38 -0.45 11.72 -1.42
C LEU A 38 -1.61 12.42 -2.13
N ASP A 39 -1.39 13.63 -2.68
CA ASP A 39 -2.39 14.31 -3.51
C ASP A 39 -2.71 13.49 -4.76
N LEU A 40 -1.73 12.84 -5.39
CA LEU A 40 -1.99 11.93 -6.50
C LEU A 40 -2.74 10.67 -6.07
N ALA A 41 -2.40 10.10 -4.90
CA ALA A 41 -3.01 8.87 -4.39
C ALA A 41 -4.51 9.02 -4.13
N ARG A 42 -4.99 10.21 -3.72
CA ARG A 42 -6.42 10.45 -3.45
C ARG A 42 -7.31 10.38 -4.69
N TYR A 43 -6.74 10.51 -5.89
CA TYR A 43 -7.48 10.38 -7.15
C TYR A 43 -7.74 8.92 -7.55
N ALA A 44 -7.24 7.94 -6.77
CA ALA A 44 -7.58 6.55 -6.98
C ALA A 44 -9.10 6.31 -6.78
N PRO A 45 -9.77 5.56 -7.67
CA PRO A 45 -11.19 5.31 -7.55
C PRO A 45 -11.49 4.43 -6.34
N THR A 46 -12.43 4.86 -5.49
CA THR A 46 -12.94 4.06 -4.38
C THR A 46 -14.40 3.65 -4.62
N ALA A 47 -14.84 2.58 -3.96
CA ALA A 47 -16.26 2.23 -3.88
C ALA A 47 -17.11 3.45 -3.52
N SER A 48 -18.14 3.73 -4.32
CA SER A 48 -19.04 4.89 -4.17
C SER A 48 -18.37 6.26 -4.11
N ASN A 49 -17.07 6.36 -4.42
CA ASN A 49 -16.25 7.55 -4.18
C ASN A 49 -16.28 8.02 -2.71
N ASP A 50 -16.48 7.10 -1.76
CA ASP A 50 -16.57 7.44 -0.33
C ASP A 50 -15.22 7.90 0.25
N GLN A 51 -14.10 7.70 -0.48
CA GLN A 51 -12.75 8.17 -0.12
C GLN A 51 -12.36 7.85 1.33
N ASN A 52 -12.83 6.72 1.86
CA ASN A 52 -12.60 6.29 3.24
C ASN A 52 -11.17 5.74 3.44
N VAL A 53 -10.16 6.56 3.08
CA VAL A 53 -8.74 6.23 3.14
C VAL A 53 -8.03 7.34 3.90
N GLY A 54 -7.44 6.98 5.05
CA GLY A 54 -6.56 7.85 5.83
C GLY A 54 -5.09 7.48 5.61
N TYR A 55 -4.23 8.49 5.53
CA TYR A 55 -2.79 8.30 5.40
C TYR A 55 -2.09 8.81 6.66
N ILE A 56 -1.24 7.96 7.26
CA ILE A 56 -0.34 8.34 8.36
C ILE A 56 1.08 8.31 7.82
N VAL A 57 1.75 9.46 7.83
CA VAL A 57 3.14 9.59 7.39
C VAL A 57 4.06 9.55 8.60
N VAL A 58 4.95 8.57 8.64
CA VAL A 58 5.99 8.45 9.66
C VAL A 58 7.33 8.76 9.01
N THR A 59 8.02 9.81 9.49
CA THR A 59 9.35 10.20 9.02
C THR A 59 10.47 9.89 10.02
N ASP A 60 10.11 9.60 11.27
CA ASP A 60 11.06 9.25 12.33
C ASP A 60 11.63 7.84 12.10
N LYS A 61 12.95 7.76 11.94
CA LYS A 61 13.66 6.48 11.68
C LYS A 61 13.57 5.51 12.85
N HIS A 62 13.67 6.01 14.07
CA HIS A 62 13.59 5.16 15.27
C HIS A 62 12.20 4.52 15.36
N LEU A 63 11.15 5.32 15.12
CA LEU A 63 9.78 4.81 15.13
C LEU A 63 9.52 3.79 14.01
N ILE A 64 10.11 3.99 12.83
CA ILE A 64 10.06 3.02 11.72
C ILE A 64 10.75 1.70 12.10
N GLU A 65 11.95 1.76 12.69
CA GLU A 65 12.71 0.57 13.10
C GLU A 65 11.98 -0.21 14.20
N GLU A 66 11.46 0.49 15.22
CA GLU A 66 10.67 -0.11 16.30
C GLU A 66 9.41 -0.80 15.76
N THR A 67 8.69 -0.12 14.87
CA THR A 67 7.47 -0.67 14.23
C THR A 67 7.81 -1.88 13.37
N ALA A 68 8.87 -1.82 12.58
CA ALA A 68 9.33 -2.94 11.76
C ALA A 68 9.68 -4.16 12.64
N ASN A 69 10.47 -3.96 13.70
CA ASN A 69 10.85 -5.01 14.64
C ASN A 69 9.63 -5.64 15.32
N THR A 70 8.62 -4.85 15.66
CA THR A 70 7.36 -5.34 16.26
C THR A 70 6.56 -6.19 15.28
N ILE A 71 6.39 -5.73 14.04
CA ILE A 71 5.63 -6.45 13.00
C ILE A 71 6.34 -7.77 12.65
N PHE A 72 7.65 -7.73 12.38
CA PHE A 72 8.41 -8.94 12.07
C PHE A 72 8.52 -9.86 13.29
N GLY A 73 8.71 -9.32 14.50
CA GLY A 73 8.73 -10.10 15.75
C GLY A 73 7.40 -10.83 16.01
N PHE A 74 6.26 -10.21 15.69
CA PHE A 74 4.94 -10.85 15.79
C PHE A 74 4.79 -12.01 14.80
N THR A 75 5.31 -11.87 13.57
CA THR A 75 5.26 -12.96 12.57
C THR A 75 6.09 -14.18 12.97
N HIS A 76 7.19 -14.01 13.71
CA HIS A 76 7.99 -15.12 14.24
C HIS A 76 7.36 -15.82 15.46
N ARG A 77 6.29 -15.26 16.05
CA ARG A 77 5.60 -15.84 17.22
C ARG A 77 4.43 -16.75 16.86
N LYS A 78 4.01 -16.82 15.59
CA LYS A 78 3.03 -17.82 15.14
C LYS A 78 3.74 -19.15 14.87
N LYS A 79 3.53 -20.13 15.76
CA LYS A 79 3.83 -21.54 15.45
C LYS A 79 3.17 -21.89 14.10
N PRO A 80 3.86 -22.54 13.16
CA PRO A 80 3.23 -23.01 11.93
C PRO A 80 2.12 -24.00 12.32
N GLY A 81 0.85 -23.64 12.08
CA GLY A 81 -0.28 -24.55 12.27
C GLY A 81 -1.46 -24.06 13.10
N SER A 82 -1.45 -22.87 13.70
CA SER A 82 -2.69 -22.33 14.29
C SER A 82 -3.54 -21.63 13.22
N ARG A 83 -4.61 -22.30 12.77
CA ARG A 83 -5.73 -21.60 12.11
C ARG A 83 -6.19 -20.53 13.10
N PRO A 84 -6.32 -19.24 12.72
CA PRO A 84 -6.99 -18.31 13.59
C PRO A 84 -8.43 -18.82 13.74
N THR A 85 -8.77 -19.34 14.92
CA THR A 85 -10.15 -19.57 15.32
C THR A 85 -10.91 -18.29 15.01
N THR A 86 -11.94 -18.40 14.19
CA THR A 86 -12.84 -17.31 13.80
C THR A 86 -13.31 -16.58 15.06
N ALA A 87 -12.59 -15.54 15.45
CA ALA A 87 -13.13 -14.51 16.32
C ALA A 87 -14.15 -13.78 15.46
N THR A 88 -15.42 -14.01 15.75
CA THR A 88 -16.55 -13.27 15.18
C THR A 88 -16.31 -11.79 15.45
N LEU A 89 -15.71 -11.10 14.48
CA LEU A 89 -15.73 -9.65 14.43
C LEU A 89 -17.21 -9.25 14.23
N PRO A 90 -17.74 -8.30 15.01
CA PRO A 90 -19.11 -7.84 14.84
C PRO A 90 -19.28 -7.35 13.40
N GLN A 91 -20.20 -8.00 12.68
CA GLN A 91 -20.51 -7.71 11.29
C GLN A 91 -20.86 -6.23 11.13
N GLN A 92 -19.96 -5.49 10.49
CA GLN A 92 -20.24 -4.16 9.97
C GLN A 92 -20.98 -4.36 8.63
N PRO A 93 -22.14 -3.72 8.39
CA PRO A 93 -22.96 -4.02 7.23
C PRO A 93 -22.33 -3.50 5.94
N SER A 94 -22.12 -4.44 5.01
CA SER A 94 -22.14 -4.30 3.55
C SER A 94 -21.47 -3.09 2.90
N SER A 95 -20.20 -3.23 2.51
CA SER A 95 -19.74 -2.78 1.19
C SER A 95 -18.37 -3.37 0.81
N ILE A 96 -18.38 -4.24 -0.21
CA ILE A 96 -17.32 -4.46 -1.21
C ILE A 96 -16.00 -5.08 -0.70
N MET A 97 -15.86 -6.39 -0.93
CA MET A 97 -14.55 -7.06 -0.97
C MET A 97 -14.40 -7.74 -2.34
N LEU A 98 -13.86 -6.98 -3.29
CA LEU A 98 -13.41 -7.46 -4.60
C LEU A 98 -12.15 -8.31 -4.37
N MET A 99 -12.32 -9.61 -4.11
CA MET A 99 -11.23 -10.57 -4.01
C MET A 99 -10.84 -11.00 -5.43
N LEU A 100 -9.94 -10.24 -6.06
CA LEU A 100 -9.29 -10.65 -7.32
C LEU A 100 -8.31 -11.79 -7.01
N LEU A 101 -8.83 -13.00 -7.21
CA LEU A 101 -8.11 -14.25 -7.28
C LEU A 101 -7.54 -14.36 -8.71
N VAL A 102 -6.24 -14.11 -8.86
CA VAL A 102 -5.44 -14.47 -10.06
C VAL A 102 -4.45 -15.53 -9.57
N TRP A 103 -4.90 -16.79 -9.43
CA TRP A 103 -4.73 -17.88 -10.40
C TRP A 103 -3.28 -18.04 -10.87
N GLU A 104 -2.58 -18.99 -10.26
CA GLU A 104 -1.42 -19.65 -10.85
C GLU A 104 -1.84 -20.47 -12.09
N LEU A 105 -0.91 -20.57 -13.04
CA LEU A 105 -0.81 -21.51 -14.16
C LEU A 105 -1.38 -21.06 -15.52
N VAL A 106 -0.42 -21.11 -16.46
CA VAL A 106 -0.40 -20.88 -17.91
C VAL A 106 -0.20 -19.42 -18.34
#